data_AF-A0A945GNX5-F1
#
_entry.id   AF-A0A945GNX5-F1
#
_cell.length_a   1.000
_cell.length_b   1.000
_cell.length_c   1.000
_cell.angle_alpha   90.00
_cell.angle_beta   90.00
_cell.angle_gamma   90.00
#
_symmetry.space_group_name_H-M   'P 1'
#
loop_
_entity.id
_entity.type
_entity.pdbx_description
1 polymer ?
#
loop_
_entity_poly.entity_id
_entity_poly.type
_entity_poly.pdbx_seq_one_letter_code
_entity_poly.pdbx_strand_id
1 'polypeptide(L)'
;DKGATLPIRISGRLGTVQQGRTFVECVGSMAHEYGHVLGLPDLYNVDFLLQKNAAPAEDSAGIGAWGLMGWGALGWSGNDGPTSFSAWSRMQLGWVEVEEPTRASTELALEDVGIGGSVFKVPLASEEYFLLEYRRRTSSFYDRQLPGEGILIWHVARDEVSDRVMVDLECADGRWADAGYPLGGQANPDEGGDNLDFWAHDAEYTRQHQGNLGDGADPFEGARFDSFTPETNPAAYSHDGQRSVRIEEIDLDGDRASARISVVPAAVELDDLFHTDSQRDDVVLAGEAVTISFELINAGGFRLADLTTRLFTEDPEIEILDPEIEMKDLEVGAQARISWLSKEGLPQIRVARSSAEYHSGTVTLEIYAGDDLLAKRELDITARKSQLLSGRITDEAGEGVGGIGIFLAGGRIYSTEVSSEEDGSFQVYLLPGVYSAIVNSQKEKGFASRRLKDISMTQDRSLAIDLPTAHRV
;
A
#
# COMPACT_ATOMS: atom_id res chain seq x y z
N ASP A 1 40.96 -44.74 23.52
CA ASP A 1 40.88 -43.33 23.92
C ASP A 1 39.76 -42.62 23.21
N LYS A 2 39.01 -41.87 24.01
CA LYS A 2 37.76 -41.18 23.69
C LYS A 2 37.99 -40.14 22.60
N GLY A 3 37.19 -40.22 21.53
CA GLY A 3 37.23 -39.31 20.39
C GLY A 3 37.11 -37.87 20.85
N ALA A 4 38.11 -37.06 20.51
CA ALA A 4 38.12 -35.64 20.80
C ALA A 4 36.95 -34.97 20.07
N THR A 5 35.99 -34.47 20.84
CA THR A 5 34.93 -33.59 20.36
C THR A 5 35.57 -32.30 19.85
N LEU A 6 35.47 -32.06 18.55
CA LEU A 6 35.82 -30.76 17.98
C LEU A 6 34.85 -29.71 18.55
N PRO A 7 35.34 -28.52 18.94
CA PRO A 7 34.47 -27.45 19.41
C PRO A 7 33.56 -27.00 18.27
N ILE A 8 32.26 -26.95 18.55
CA ILE A 8 31.28 -26.31 17.66
C ILE A 8 31.65 -24.83 17.59
N ARG A 9 31.88 -24.32 16.37
CA ARG A 9 32.10 -22.90 16.12
C ARG A 9 30.85 -22.31 15.49
N ILE A 10 30.11 -21.55 16.29
CA ILE A 10 28.96 -20.77 15.83
C ILE A 10 29.46 -19.39 15.44
N SER A 11 28.95 -18.85 14.32
CA SER A 11 29.24 -17.48 13.90
C SER A 11 28.76 -16.51 15.00
N GLY A 12 29.59 -15.57 15.45
CA GLY A 12 29.19 -14.61 16.49
C GLY A 12 28.08 -13.64 16.08
N ARG A 13 27.52 -13.78 14.87
CA ARG A 13 26.40 -12.99 14.35
C ARG A 13 25.13 -13.82 14.14
N LEU A 14 25.19 -15.15 14.22
CA LEU A 14 24.07 -16.05 13.93
C LEU A 14 24.20 -17.33 14.76
N GLY A 15 23.29 -17.50 15.73
CA GLY A 15 23.11 -18.71 16.53
C GLY A 15 23.34 -18.52 18.03
N THR A 16 22.64 -19.34 18.82
CA THR A 16 22.74 -19.38 20.29
C THR A 16 23.24 -20.75 20.76
N VAL A 17 23.81 -20.80 21.97
CA VAL A 17 24.08 -22.06 22.69
C VAL A 17 23.21 -22.06 23.94
N GLN A 18 22.18 -22.89 23.95
CA GLN A 18 21.29 -23.07 25.09
C GLN A 18 21.41 -24.49 25.64
N GLN A 19 21.35 -24.62 26.97
CA GLN A 19 21.26 -25.90 27.65
C GLN A 19 19.81 -26.15 28.06
N GLY A 20 19.10 -27.04 27.35
CA GLY A 20 17.76 -27.46 27.76
C GLY A 20 17.80 -28.46 28.92
N ARG A 21 16.73 -28.45 29.73
CA ARG A 21 16.55 -29.33 30.89
C ARG A 21 15.96 -30.67 30.48
N THR A 22 15.16 -30.68 29.41
CA THR A 22 14.54 -31.88 28.83
C THR A 22 14.77 -31.95 27.32
N PHE A 23 14.53 -33.12 26.73
CA PHE A 23 14.56 -33.27 25.28
C PHE A 23 13.51 -32.40 24.58
N VAL A 24 12.31 -32.29 25.16
CA VAL A 24 11.21 -31.51 24.58
C VAL A 24 11.54 -30.03 24.54
N GLU A 25 12.07 -29.49 25.64
CA GLU A 25 12.54 -28.10 25.71
C GLU A 25 13.64 -27.84 24.68
N CYS A 26 14.64 -28.74 24.57
CA CYS A 26 15.67 -28.62 23.54
C CYS A 26 15.10 -28.57 22.12
N VAL A 27 14.12 -29.42 21.81
CA VAL A 27 13.48 -29.45 20.48
C VAL A 27 12.69 -28.17 20.22
N GLY A 28 11.95 -27.67 21.22
CA GLY A 28 11.21 -26.42 21.14
C GLY A 28 12.13 -25.22 20.89
N SER A 29 13.18 -25.06 21.69
CA SER A 29 14.19 -24.02 21.50
C SER A 29 14.87 -24.13 20.14
N MET A 30 15.26 -25.34 19.71
CA MET A 30 15.86 -25.53 18.38
C MET A 30 14.90 -25.12 17.25
N ALA A 31 13.61 -25.44 17.37
CA ALA A 31 12.62 -25.08 16.37
C ALA A 31 12.41 -23.55 16.30
N HIS A 32 12.32 -22.89 17.46
CA HIS A 32 12.22 -21.44 17.58
C HIS A 32 13.43 -20.73 16.94
N GLU A 33 14.63 -21.14 17.30
CA GLU A 33 15.88 -20.57 16.75
C GLU A 33 16.01 -20.83 15.25
N TYR A 34 15.49 -21.95 14.76
CA TYR A 34 15.41 -22.20 13.32
C TYR A 34 14.41 -21.26 12.63
N GLY A 35 13.34 -20.84 13.31
CA GLY A 35 12.45 -19.76 12.86
C GLY A 35 13.20 -18.46 12.56
N HIS A 36 14.14 -18.06 13.42
CA HIS A 36 15.02 -16.90 13.15
C HIS A 36 15.91 -17.10 11.92
N VAL A 37 16.43 -18.32 11.71
CA VAL A 37 17.19 -18.65 10.48
C VAL A 37 16.34 -18.48 9.22
N LEU A 38 15.03 -18.74 9.34
CA LEU A 38 14.06 -18.54 8.25
C LEU A 38 13.61 -17.07 8.10
N GLY A 39 14.04 -16.18 9.00
CA GLY A 39 13.75 -14.74 8.92
C GLY A 39 12.60 -14.26 9.81
N LEU A 40 12.08 -15.10 10.71
CA LEU A 40 11.03 -14.69 11.65
C LEU A 40 11.62 -14.01 12.90
N PRO A 41 11.03 -12.90 13.39
CA PRO A 41 11.40 -12.28 14.66
C PRO A 41 10.80 -13.03 15.86
N ASP A 42 11.26 -12.69 17.06
CA ASP A 42 10.52 -12.97 18.30
C ASP A 42 9.19 -12.21 18.28
N LEU A 43 8.11 -12.86 18.73
CA LEU A 43 6.76 -12.30 18.84
C LEU A 43 6.27 -12.22 20.31
N TYR A 44 7.19 -12.38 21.27
CA TYR A 44 7.00 -12.00 22.68
C TYR A 44 7.72 -10.67 22.96
N ASN A 45 7.45 -10.05 24.10
CA ASN A 45 8.06 -8.76 24.46
C ASN A 45 9.56 -8.89 24.77
N VAL A 46 10.40 -8.73 23.75
CA VAL A 46 11.86 -8.68 23.89
C VAL A 46 12.36 -7.34 24.44
N ASP A 47 11.59 -6.27 24.29
CA ASP A 47 12.02 -4.93 24.68
C ASP A 47 12.10 -4.81 26.21
N PHE A 48 11.17 -5.44 26.94
CA PHE A 48 11.24 -5.57 28.39
C PHE A 48 12.57 -6.19 28.85
N LEU A 49 13.04 -7.25 28.17
CA LEU A 49 14.30 -7.93 28.49
C LEU A 49 15.53 -7.05 28.26
N LEU A 50 15.44 -6.05 27.38
CA LEU A 50 16.51 -5.12 27.08
C LEU A 50 16.49 -3.88 27.99
N GLN A 51 15.36 -3.56 28.59
CA GLN A 51 15.16 -2.39 29.45
C GLN A 51 15.37 -2.73 30.94
N LYS A 52 16.54 -2.37 31.48
CA LYS A 52 16.96 -2.73 32.86
C LYS A 52 16.05 -2.28 34.01
N ASN A 53 15.17 -1.31 33.79
CA ASN A 53 14.30 -0.73 34.82
C ASN A 53 12.83 -0.67 34.39
N ALA A 54 12.43 -1.47 33.39
CA ALA A 54 11.04 -1.52 32.97
C ALA A 54 10.16 -1.99 34.14
N ALA A 55 9.02 -1.34 34.33
CA ALA A 55 8.01 -1.75 35.28
C ALA A 55 7.34 -3.06 34.82
N PRO A 56 6.78 -3.87 35.72
CA PRO A 56 6.06 -5.09 35.32
C PRO A 56 4.95 -4.85 34.30
N ALA A 57 4.30 -3.69 34.32
CA ALA A 57 3.26 -3.31 33.37
C ALA A 57 3.79 -2.95 31.96
N GLU A 58 5.12 -2.91 31.76
CA GLU A 58 5.77 -2.75 30.46
C GLU A 58 6.23 -4.10 29.87
N ASP A 59 5.97 -5.21 30.57
CA ASP A 59 6.15 -6.58 30.10
C ASP A 59 4.85 -7.08 29.45
N SER A 60 4.94 -8.07 28.56
CA SER A 60 3.76 -8.76 28.02
C SER A 60 4.14 -10.12 27.44
N ALA A 61 3.16 -11.00 27.30
CA ALA A 61 3.37 -12.30 26.66
C ALA A 61 3.56 -12.18 25.13
N GLY A 62 3.30 -11.00 24.53
CA GLY A 62 3.09 -10.85 23.09
C GLY A 62 2.04 -11.84 22.62
N ILE A 63 2.33 -12.63 21.58
CA ILE A 63 1.38 -13.65 21.07
C ILE A 63 1.16 -14.87 22.00
N GLY A 64 1.76 -14.88 23.20
CA GLY A 64 1.65 -15.99 24.14
C GLY A 64 2.19 -17.32 23.61
N ALA A 65 1.66 -18.42 24.15
CA ALA A 65 2.00 -19.79 23.75
C ALA A 65 1.31 -20.22 22.45
N TRP A 66 0.47 -19.36 21.86
CA TRP A 66 -0.24 -19.66 20.62
C TRP A 66 0.67 -19.82 19.41
N GLY A 67 1.87 -19.22 19.40
CA GLY A 67 2.82 -19.37 18.30
C GLY A 67 4.21 -19.76 18.76
N LEU A 68 4.91 -20.55 17.93
CA LEU A 68 6.31 -20.94 18.16
C LEU A 68 7.25 -19.75 18.35
N MET A 69 7.03 -18.64 17.65
CA MET A 69 7.86 -17.42 17.79
C MET A 69 7.50 -16.57 19.03
N GLY A 70 6.43 -16.92 19.74
CA GLY A 70 6.12 -16.41 21.08
C GLY A 70 6.67 -17.36 22.16
N TRP A 71 5.85 -17.65 23.16
CA TRP A 71 6.14 -18.60 24.24
C TRP A 71 5.88 -20.08 23.85
N GLY A 72 5.45 -20.32 22.61
CA GLY A 72 5.05 -21.64 22.11
C GLY A 72 6.13 -22.71 22.08
N ALA A 73 7.41 -22.32 22.14
CA ALA A 73 8.54 -23.26 22.21
C ALA A 73 8.43 -24.22 23.41
N LEU A 74 7.86 -23.77 24.53
CA LEU A 74 7.68 -24.57 25.74
C LEU A 74 6.38 -25.40 25.73
N GLY A 75 5.44 -25.06 24.86
CA GLY A 75 4.07 -25.59 24.88
C GLY A 75 3.22 -24.99 25.98
N TRP A 76 2.06 -25.60 26.23
CA TRP A 76 1.05 -25.09 27.16
C TRP A 76 1.29 -25.49 28.62
N SER A 77 2.02 -26.58 28.84
CA SER A 77 2.39 -27.07 30.18
C SER A 77 3.88 -26.92 30.49
N GLY A 78 4.63 -26.25 29.61
CA GLY A 78 6.05 -25.93 29.80
C GLY A 78 7.02 -27.08 29.45
N ASN A 79 6.50 -28.24 29.03
CA ASN A 79 7.31 -29.39 28.61
C ASN A 79 6.58 -30.27 27.59
N ASP A 80 5.74 -29.66 26.78
CA ASP A 80 4.88 -30.34 25.81
C ASP A 80 4.87 -29.70 24.42
N GLY A 81 5.60 -28.60 24.27
CA GLY A 81 5.82 -27.94 22.99
C GLY A 81 6.68 -28.75 22.01
N PRO A 82 7.05 -28.14 20.88
CA PRO A 82 6.61 -26.80 20.46
C PRO A 82 5.13 -26.75 20.05
N THR A 83 4.49 -25.59 20.21
CA THR A 83 3.24 -25.27 19.48
C THR A 83 3.56 -24.95 18.03
N SER A 84 2.54 -24.97 17.17
CA SER A 84 2.73 -24.63 15.76
C SER A 84 3.00 -23.13 15.57
N PHE A 85 3.39 -22.71 14.37
CA PHE A 85 3.52 -21.27 14.05
C PHE A 85 2.17 -20.54 14.20
N SER A 86 2.17 -19.20 14.25
CA SER A 86 0.95 -18.38 14.11
C SER A 86 0.60 -18.18 12.64
N ALA A 87 -0.62 -17.69 12.34
CA ALA A 87 -1.04 -17.32 10.98
C ALA A 87 -0.02 -16.39 10.31
N TRP A 88 0.42 -15.34 11.02
CA TRP A 88 1.39 -14.38 10.51
C TRP A 88 2.73 -15.02 10.16
N SER A 89 3.23 -15.92 11.03
CA SER A 89 4.50 -16.63 10.78
C SER A 89 4.39 -17.53 9.54
N ARG A 90 3.27 -18.25 9.36
CA ARG A 90 3.04 -19.08 8.16
C ARG A 90 2.96 -18.23 6.90
N MET A 91 2.24 -17.11 6.96
CA MET A 91 2.11 -16.17 5.85
C MET A 91 3.46 -15.61 5.44
N GLN A 92 4.28 -15.15 6.40
CA GLN A 92 5.60 -14.59 6.09
C GLN A 92 6.56 -15.60 5.46
N LEU A 93 6.46 -16.86 5.85
CA LEU A 93 7.24 -17.93 5.25
C LEU A 93 6.70 -18.40 3.88
N GLY A 94 5.51 -17.95 3.47
CA GLY A 94 4.82 -18.41 2.27
C GLY A 94 4.36 -19.87 2.38
N TRP A 95 4.05 -20.33 3.59
CA TRP A 95 3.69 -21.73 3.89
C TRP A 95 2.18 -21.97 3.94
N VAL A 96 1.37 -20.93 3.77
CA VAL A 96 -0.08 -21.00 3.79
C VAL A 96 -0.65 -20.16 2.65
N GLU A 97 -1.79 -20.60 2.11
CA GLU A 97 -2.58 -19.80 1.19
C GLU A 97 -3.27 -18.67 1.96
N VAL A 98 -3.24 -17.46 1.40
CA VAL A 98 -3.89 -16.29 1.98
C VAL A 98 -5.01 -15.84 1.06
N GLU A 99 -6.21 -15.78 1.63
CA GLU A 99 -7.41 -15.27 0.97
C GLU A 99 -7.72 -13.87 1.50
N GLU A 100 -8.31 -13.02 0.66
CA GLU A 100 -8.67 -11.64 0.99
C GLU A 100 -10.10 -11.33 0.54
N PRO A 101 -10.79 -10.36 1.17
CA PRO A 101 -12.09 -9.92 0.69
C PRO A 101 -11.97 -9.32 -0.71
N THR A 102 -12.90 -9.64 -1.60
CA THR A 102 -12.99 -9.05 -2.95
C THR A 102 -14.24 -8.19 -3.13
N ARG A 103 -15.03 -8.03 -2.07
CA ARG A 103 -16.30 -7.31 -2.04
C ARG A 103 -16.66 -6.94 -0.60
N ALA A 104 -17.63 -6.05 -0.45
CA ALA A 104 -18.06 -5.53 0.86
C ALA A 104 -18.57 -6.59 1.84
N SER A 105 -19.10 -7.72 1.35
CA SER A 105 -19.59 -8.80 2.22
C SER A 105 -19.25 -10.17 1.64
N THR A 106 -18.58 -11.01 2.43
CA THR A 106 -18.08 -12.33 2.04
C THR A 106 -18.47 -13.36 3.09
N GLU A 107 -19.01 -14.51 2.66
CA GLU A 107 -19.13 -15.68 3.52
C GLU A 107 -17.78 -16.40 3.55
N LEU A 108 -17.19 -16.44 4.73
CA LEU A 108 -15.90 -17.07 5.00
C LEU A 108 -16.11 -18.54 5.37
N ALA A 109 -15.21 -19.39 4.88
CA ALA A 109 -15.11 -20.77 5.27
C ALA A 109 -13.63 -21.13 5.44
N LEU A 110 -13.21 -21.38 6.67
CA LEU A 110 -11.85 -21.76 7.01
C LEU A 110 -11.81 -23.24 7.36
N GLU A 111 -10.97 -23.98 6.66
CA GLU A 111 -10.51 -25.29 7.13
C GLU A 111 -9.41 -25.10 8.18
N ASP A 112 -9.17 -26.12 9.00
CA ASP A 112 -8.13 -26.05 10.00
C ASP A 112 -6.72 -25.91 9.36
N VAL A 113 -5.99 -24.89 9.78
CA VAL A 113 -4.66 -24.57 9.26
C VAL A 113 -3.65 -25.71 9.45
N GLY A 114 -3.84 -26.55 10.48
CA GLY A 114 -2.99 -27.71 10.79
C GLY A 114 -3.07 -28.84 9.77
N ILE A 115 -4.12 -28.88 8.93
CA ILE A 115 -4.30 -29.84 7.83
C ILE A 115 -4.24 -29.20 6.44
N GLY A 116 -3.82 -27.94 6.35
CA GLY A 116 -3.64 -27.22 5.09
C GLY A 116 -4.74 -26.20 4.76
N GLY A 117 -5.59 -25.84 5.73
CA GLY A 117 -6.53 -24.73 5.57
C GLY A 117 -5.83 -23.39 5.32
N SER A 118 -6.52 -22.48 4.63
CA SER A 118 -6.05 -21.13 4.33
C SER A 118 -6.13 -20.20 5.55
N VAL A 119 -5.47 -19.06 5.44
CA VAL A 119 -5.61 -17.91 6.34
C VAL A 119 -6.39 -16.83 5.61
N PHE A 120 -7.36 -16.19 6.27
CA PHE A 120 -8.07 -15.07 5.68
C PHE A 120 -7.52 -13.74 6.21
N LYS A 121 -7.04 -12.89 5.31
CA LYS A 121 -6.52 -11.57 5.62
C LYS A 121 -7.57 -10.51 5.32
N VAL A 122 -7.85 -9.67 6.32
CA VAL A 122 -8.75 -8.52 6.19
C VAL A 122 -7.90 -7.25 6.26
N PRO A 123 -7.62 -6.58 5.12
CA PRO A 123 -6.87 -5.34 5.13
C PRO A 123 -7.63 -4.21 5.81
N LEU A 124 -6.97 -3.49 6.70
CA LEU A 124 -7.45 -2.22 7.26
C LEU A 124 -6.72 -1.06 6.62
N ALA A 125 -5.39 -1.14 6.46
CA ALA A 125 -4.57 -0.16 5.76
C ALA A 125 -3.43 -0.87 5.00
N SER A 126 -2.49 -0.10 4.41
CA SER A 126 -1.39 -0.67 3.63
C SER A 126 -0.52 -1.65 4.42
N GLU A 127 -0.32 -1.39 5.71
CA GLU A 127 0.54 -2.17 6.60
C GLU A 127 -0.20 -2.60 7.88
N GLU A 128 -1.54 -2.64 7.84
CA GLU A 128 -2.38 -2.98 8.97
C GLU A 128 -3.54 -3.87 8.53
N TYR A 129 -3.75 -4.98 9.20
CA TYR A 129 -4.75 -5.99 8.83
C TYR A 129 -5.03 -6.97 9.96
N PHE A 130 -6.19 -7.62 9.88
CA PHE A 130 -6.49 -8.81 10.67
C PHE A 130 -6.15 -10.08 9.88
N LEU A 131 -5.64 -11.12 10.54
CA LEU A 131 -5.54 -12.48 10.00
C LEU A 131 -6.43 -13.42 10.79
N LEU A 132 -7.24 -14.22 10.10
CA LEU A 132 -8.07 -15.25 10.70
C LEU A 132 -7.50 -16.62 10.36
N GLU A 133 -7.30 -17.46 11.37
CA GLU A 133 -6.98 -18.87 11.19
C GLU A 133 -7.87 -19.74 12.07
N TYR A 134 -8.29 -20.89 11.56
CA TYR A 134 -9.00 -21.89 12.36
C TYR A 134 -8.03 -22.94 12.90
N ARG A 135 -8.06 -23.20 14.22
CA ARG A 135 -7.18 -24.17 14.87
C ARG A 135 -7.92 -25.14 15.78
N ARG A 136 -7.52 -26.41 15.71
CA ARG A 136 -8.01 -27.49 16.58
C ARG A 136 -6.89 -28.38 17.12
N ARG A 137 -7.19 -29.04 18.25
CA ARG A 137 -6.31 -30.02 18.89
C ARG A 137 -6.14 -31.30 18.09
N THR A 138 -7.14 -31.64 17.28
CA THR A 138 -7.18 -32.94 16.59
C THR A 138 -6.42 -32.96 15.27
N SER A 139 -6.02 -31.80 14.77
CA SER A 139 -5.49 -31.64 13.41
C SER A 139 -3.99 -31.84 13.29
N SER A 140 -3.22 -31.46 14.31
CA SER A 140 -1.76 -31.59 14.29
C SER A 140 -1.22 -32.11 15.62
N PHE A 141 -0.08 -32.81 15.58
CA PHE A 141 0.61 -33.19 16.80
C PHE A 141 0.96 -31.95 17.63
N TYR A 142 1.34 -30.84 17.00
CA TYR A 142 1.82 -29.64 17.68
C TYR A 142 0.70 -28.85 18.38
N ASP A 143 -0.55 -29.00 17.95
CA ASP A 143 -1.71 -28.31 18.52
C ASP A 143 -2.53 -29.18 19.48
N ARG A 144 -2.13 -30.44 19.72
CA ARG A 144 -2.85 -31.41 20.58
C ARG A 144 -3.18 -30.93 22.01
N GLN A 145 -2.50 -29.90 22.49
CA GLN A 145 -2.67 -29.34 23.84
C GLN A 145 -3.18 -27.90 23.85
N LEU A 146 -3.72 -27.37 22.74
CA LEU A 146 -4.36 -26.05 22.75
C LEU A 146 -5.36 -25.94 23.91
N PRO A 147 -5.47 -24.79 24.59
CA PRO A 147 -6.40 -24.60 25.71
C PRO A 147 -7.84 -24.33 25.23
N GLY A 148 -8.01 -23.87 23.99
CA GLY A 148 -9.28 -23.69 23.29
C GLY A 148 -9.16 -24.05 21.81
N GLU A 149 -10.29 -24.27 21.13
CA GLU A 149 -10.37 -24.47 19.68
C GLU A 149 -11.30 -23.41 19.11
N GLY A 150 -10.99 -22.87 17.93
CA GLY A 150 -11.78 -21.78 17.35
C GLY A 150 -10.99 -20.97 16.33
N ILE A 151 -11.60 -19.89 15.87
CA ILE A 151 -10.92 -18.89 15.05
C ILE A 151 -10.04 -18.04 15.96
N LEU A 152 -8.75 -17.97 15.65
CA LEU A 152 -7.86 -16.95 16.20
C LEU A 152 -7.85 -15.75 15.25
N ILE A 153 -7.92 -14.55 15.83
CA ILE A 153 -7.86 -13.29 15.08
C ILE A 153 -6.58 -12.57 15.48
N TRP A 154 -5.66 -12.42 14.54
CA TRP A 154 -4.39 -11.74 14.75
C TRP A 154 -4.47 -10.31 14.22
N HIS A 155 -4.19 -9.32 15.05
CA HIS A 155 -4.04 -7.95 14.61
C HIS A 155 -2.57 -7.70 14.26
N VAL A 156 -2.32 -7.32 13.01
CA VAL A 156 -0.97 -7.06 12.51
C VAL A 156 -0.89 -5.62 12.05
N ALA A 157 0.09 -4.89 12.57
CA ALA A 157 0.36 -3.51 12.21
C ALA A 157 1.87 -3.26 12.11
N ARG A 158 2.31 -2.36 11.24
CA ARG A 158 3.69 -1.85 11.27
C ARG A 158 3.76 -0.65 12.21
N ASP A 159 4.58 -0.75 13.25
CA ASP A 159 4.88 0.37 14.13
C ASP A 159 5.79 1.37 13.40
N GLU A 160 5.31 2.61 13.23
CA GLU A 160 6.00 3.63 12.45
C GLU A 160 7.32 4.09 13.08
N VAL A 161 7.45 3.99 14.41
CA VAL A 161 8.60 4.53 15.16
C VAL A 161 9.78 3.56 15.12
N SER A 162 9.51 2.28 15.40
CA SER A 162 10.50 1.21 15.44
C SER A 162 10.70 0.52 14.08
N ASP A 163 9.82 0.79 13.12
CA ASP A 163 9.74 0.12 11.82
C ASP A 163 9.58 -1.41 11.93
N ARG A 164 9.00 -1.86 13.05
CA ARG A 164 8.77 -3.28 13.37
C ARG A 164 7.34 -3.67 13.04
N VAL A 165 7.16 -4.92 12.64
CA VAL A 165 5.82 -5.51 12.54
C VAL A 165 5.41 -5.97 13.93
N MET A 166 4.29 -5.44 14.41
CA MET A 166 3.60 -5.85 15.61
C MET A 166 2.57 -6.91 15.25
N VAL A 167 2.51 -7.97 16.04
CA VAL A 167 1.53 -9.05 15.89
C VAL A 167 0.93 -9.27 17.27
N ASP A 168 -0.37 -9.05 17.37
CA ASP A 168 -1.14 -9.20 18.59
C ASP A 168 -2.28 -10.20 18.37
N LEU A 169 -2.71 -10.89 19.42
CA LEU A 169 -3.87 -11.78 19.35
C LEU A 169 -5.06 -11.03 19.94
N GLU A 170 -6.13 -10.86 19.17
CA GLU A 170 -7.39 -10.32 19.70
C GLU A 170 -8.12 -11.42 20.47
N CYS A 171 -7.90 -11.49 21.78
CA CYS A 171 -8.52 -12.51 22.63
C CYS A 171 -10.03 -12.28 22.77
N ALA A 172 -10.82 -13.33 22.53
CA ALA A 172 -12.28 -13.25 22.45
C ALA A 172 -12.98 -12.91 23.78
N ASP A 173 -12.29 -13.06 24.91
CA ASP A 173 -12.75 -12.73 26.25
C ASP A 173 -12.55 -11.26 26.66
N GLY A 174 -11.95 -10.46 25.79
CA GLY A 174 -12.05 -9.01 25.81
C GLY A 174 -10.83 -8.27 26.34
N ARG A 175 -10.79 -6.99 26.01
CA ARG A 175 -9.84 -6.01 26.51
C ARG A 175 -10.40 -5.26 27.73
N TRP A 176 -9.54 -5.05 28.71
CA TRP A 176 -9.91 -4.52 30.02
C TRP A 176 -8.90 -3.46 30.46
N ALA A 177 -9.37 -2.43 31.16
CA ALA A 177 -8.50 -1.37 31.66
C ALA A 177 -7.75 -1.74 32.95
N ASP A 178 -8.23 -2.75 33.68
CA ASP A 178 -7.80 -3.03 35.06
C ASP A 178 -7.14 -4.40 35.27
N ALA A 179 -7.59 -5.46 34.59
CA ALA A 179 -7.01 -6.80 34.64
C ALA A 179 -7.58 -7.67 33.51
N GLY A 180 -6.87 -8.72 33.12
CA GLY A 180 -7.37 -9.72 32.17
C GLY A 180 -8.59 -10.48 32.69
N TYR A 181 -9.27 -11.20 31.80
CA TYR A 181 -10.42 -12.02 32.14
C TYR A 181 -10.01 -13.14 33.13
N PRO A 182 -10.87 -13.53 34.09
CA PRO A 182 -12.17 -12.97 34.42
C PRO A 182 -12.10 -11.89 35.52
N LEU A 183 -10.92 -11.38 35.89
CA LEU A 183 -10.82 -10.36 36.93
C LEU A 183 -11.14 -8.95 36.41
N GLY A 184 -10.94 -8.69 35.13
CA GLY A 184 -11.31 -7.45 34.48
C GLY A 184 -12.74 -7.04 34.77
N GLY A 185 -12.91 -5.84 35.34
CA GLY A 185 -14.21 -5.27 35.68
C GLY A 185 -14.57 -4.05 34.85
N GLN A 186 -13.60 -3.48 34.13
CA GLN A 186 -13.75 -2.26 33.36
C GLN A 186 -13.37 -2.51 31.91
N ALA A 187 -14.37 -2.86 31.09
CA ALA A 187 -14.16 -3.07 29.66
C ALA A 187 -13.57 -1.80 29.03
N ASN A 188 -12.51 -1.99 28.24
CA ASN A 188 -11.89 -0.94 27.44
C ASN A 188 -11.54 -1.56 26.08
N PRO A 189 -12.51 -1.62 25.17
CA PRO A 189 -12.39 -2.45 23.97
C PRO A 189 -11.38 -1.93 22.94
N ASP A 190 -10.97 -0.66 23.06
CA ASP A 190 -10.07 0.01 22.13
C ASP A 190 -8.62 0.09 22.67
N GLU A 191 -8.44 0.48 23.94
CA GLU A 191 -7.13 0.74 24.54
C GLU A 191 -6.80 -0.20 25.71
N GLY A 192 -7.71 -1.10 26.07
CA GLY A 192 -7.49 -2.08 27.13
C GLY A 192 -6.55 -3.19 26.69
N GLY A 193 -6.11 -3.97 27.67
CA GLY A 193 -5.33 -5.17 27.44
C GLY A 193 -6.11 -6.44 27.77
N ASP A 194 -5.67 -7.55 27.23
CA ASP A 194 -6.16 -8.88 27.58
C ASP A 194 -5.18 -9.60 28.54
N ASN A 195 -5.42 -10.89 28.77
CA ASN A 195 -4.57 -11.70 29.63
C ASN A 195 -3.11 -11.80 29.17
N LEU A 196 -2.82 -11.69 27.87
CA LEU A 196 -1.46 -11.68 27.33
C LEU A 196 -0.75 -10.36 27.64
N ASP A 197 -1.46 -9.24 27.56
CA ASP A 197 -0.93 -7.91 27.90
C ASP A 197 -0.62 -7.76 29.39
N PHE A 198 -1.42 -8.39 30.25
CA PHE A 198 -1.21 -8.34 31.70
C PHE A 198 -0.20 -9.35 32.23
N TRP A 199 0.43 -10.14 31.35
CA TRP A 199 1.48 -11.07 31.74
C TRP A 199 2.82 -10.37 31.98
N ALA A 200 3.47 -10.72 33.09
CA ALA A 200 4.82 -10.29 33.39
C ALA A 200 5.65 -11.40 34.06
N HIS A 201 6.97 -11.26 33.97
CA HIS A 201 7.90 -12.07 34.78
C HIS A 201 7.71 -11.83 36.30
N ASP A 202 7.16 -10.67 36.70
CA ASP A 202 6.78 -10.42 38.09
C ASP A 202 5.50 -11.21 38.46
N ALA A 203 5.69 -12.27 39.24
CA ALA A 203 4.60 -13.16 39.62
C ALA A 203 3.54 -12.53 40.54
N GLU A 204 3.83 -11.39 41.19
CA GLU A 204 2.81 -10.66 41.96
C GLU A 204 1.93 -9.85 41.02
N TYR A 205 2.52 -9.09 40.10
CA TYR A 205 1.81 -8.32 39.07
C TYR A 205 0.88 -9.22 38.25
N THR A 206 1.43 -10.29 37.66
CA THR A 206 0.69 -11.26 36.83
C THR A 206 -0.51 -11.83 37.57
N ARG A 207 -0.35 -12.20 38.85
CA ARG A 207 -1.46 -12.75 39.65
C ARG A 207 -2.53 -11.70 39.96
N GLN A 208 -2.13 -10.45 40.19
CA GLN A 208 -3.05 -9.36 40.49
C GLN A 208 -3.89 -8.97 39.26
N HIS A 209 -3.34 -9.11 38.05
CA HIS A 209 -3.97 -8.69 36.80
C HIS A 209 -4.45 -9.84 35.91
N GLN A 210 -4.45 -11.09 36.38
CA GLN A 210 -4.74 -12.30 35.58
C GLN A 210 -3.87 -12.48 34.33
N GLY A 211 -2.66 -11.95 34.32
CA GLY A 211 -1.73 -12.20 33.24
C GLY A 211 -1.47 -13.70 33.03
N ASN A 212 -1.47 -14.15 31.77
CA ASN A 212 -1.14 -15.53 31.41
C ASN A 212 -0.49 -15.61 30.00
N LEU A 213 -0.14 -16.81 29.56
CA LEU A 213 0.49 -17.04 28.24
C LEU A 213 -0.55 -17.42 27.17
N GLY A 214 -1.82 -17.11 27.39
CA GLY A 214 -2.97 -17.53 26.61
C GLY A 214 -3.77 -18.63 27.32
N ASP A 215 -5.06 -18.69 27.02
CA ASP A 215 -5.96 -19.67 27.59
C ASP A 215 -7.14 -20.06 26.67
N GLY A 216 -8.09 -20.81 27.19
CA GLY A 216 -9.17 -21.38 26.39
C GLY A 216 -10.25 -20.40 25.99
N ALA A 217 -10.21 -19.18 26.50
CA ALA A 217 -11.17 -18.13 26.19
C ALA A 217 -10.69 -17.18 25.08
N ASP A 218 -9.42 -17.27 24.66
CA ASP A 218 -8.86 -16.46 23.58
C ASP A 218 -9.50 -16.74 22.21
N PRO A 219 -9.81 -18.00 21.81
CA PRO A 219 -10.39 -18.26 20.48
C PRO A 219 -11.88 -17.90 20.38
N PHE A 220 -12.29 -17.43 19.20
CA PHE A 220 -13.70 -17.26 18.84
C PHE A 220 -14.32 -18.63 18.50
N GLU A 221 -15.13 -19.13 19.43
CA GLU A 221 -15.66 -20.50 19.45
C GLU A 221 -17.11 -20.62 18.95
N GLY A 222 -17.74 -19.51 18.57
CA GLY A 222 -19.09 -19.45 17.98
C GLY A 222 -20.26 -19.64 18.95
N ALA A 223 -20.07 -20.34 20.07
CA ALA A 223 -21.14 -20.55 21.05
C ALA A 223 -21.29 -19.39 22.05
N ARG A 224 -20.17 -18.84 22.52
CA ARG A 224 -20.09 -17.72 23.48
C ARG A 224 -19.48 -16.49 22.83
N PHE A 225 -18.46 -16.71 22.00
CA PHE A 225 -17.76 -15.68 21.25
C PHE A 225 -18.00 -15.90 19.76
N ASP A 226 -19.07 -15.29 19.24
CA ASP A 226 -19.60 -15.52 17.90
C ASP A 226 -19.38 -14.34 16.94
N SER A 227 -18.73 -13.29 17.43
CA SER A 227 -18.59 -12.03 16.71
C SER A 227 -17.37 -11.22 17.18
N PHE A 228 -16.76 -10.51 16.24
CA PHE A 228 -15.71 -9.51 16.42
C PHE A 228 -16.06 -8.32 15.53
N THR A 229 -16.59 -7.25 16.14
CA THR A 229 -17.15 -6.08 15.46
C THR A 229 -16.75 -4.78 16.18
N PRO A 230 -17.07 -3.60 15.63
CA PRO A 230 -16.84 -2.32 16.30
C PRO A 230 -17.53 -2.16 17.66
N GLU A 231 -18.52 -2.99 17.97
CA GLU A 231 -19.34 -2.92 19.18
C GLU A 231 -19.03 -4.04 20.19
N THR A 232 -18.13 -4.97 19.84
CA THR A 232 -17.69 -6.05 20.74
C THR A 232 -16.56 -5.60 21.65
N ASN A 233 -16.17 -6.47 22.59
CA ASN A 233 -14.94 -6.34 23.36
C ASN A 233 -14.10 -7.61 23.13
N PRO A 234 -12.99 -7.56 22.37
CA PRO A 234 -12.33 -6.37 21.79
C PRO A 234 -13.13 -5.74 20.63
N ALA A 235 -12.84 -4.48 20.31
CA ALA A 235 -13.46 -3.78 19.18
C ALA A 235 -12.61 -3.92 17.90
N ALA A 236 -13.27 -4.17 16.77
CA ALA A 236 -12.61 -4.49 15.49
C ALA A 236 -12.23 -3.25 14.66
N TYR A 237 -11.39 -2.37 15.22
CA TYR A 237 -10.89 -1.15 14.58
C TYR A 237 -9.41 -1.25 14.18
N SER A 238 -9.01 -0.41 13.22
CA SER A 238 -7.62 -0.01 13.04
C SER A 238 -7.11 0.77 14.24
N HIS A 239 -5.80 0.81 14.42
CA HIS A 239 -5.11 1.49 15.50
C HIS A 239 -5.41 3.01 15.56
N ASP A 240 -5.67 3.63 14.41
CA ASP A 240 -6.09 5.04 14.31
C ASP A 240 -7.61 5.27 14.52
N GLY A 241 -8.37 4.18 14.71
CA GLY A 241 -9.82 4.17 14.88
C GLY A 241 -10.62 4.59 13.64
N GLN A 242 -9.98 4.78 12.47
CA GLN A 242 -10.66 5.30 11.28
C GLN A 242 -11.35 4.21 10.45
N ARG A 243 -10.90 2.96 10.57
CA ARG A 243 -11.39 1.83 9.76
C ARG A 243 -11.79 0.68 10.66
N SER A 244 -12.72 -0.13 10.18
CA SER A 244 -13.20 -1.29 10.93
C SER A 244 -13.70 -2.42 10.04
N VAL A 245 -13.80 -3.61 10.64
CA VAL A 245 -14.39 -4.80 10.04
C VAL A 245 -15.48 -5.34 10.95
N ARG A 246 -16.44 -6.08 10.36
CA ARG A 246 -17.39 -6.89 11.12
C ARG A 246 -17.21 -8.35 10.75
N ILE A 247 -16.98 -9.18 11.76
CA ILE A 247 -16.88 -10.63 11.65
C ILE A 247 -17.99 -11.18 12.52
N GLU A 248 -19.00 -11.78 11.92
CA GLU A 248 -20.23 -12.17 12.60
C GLU A 248 -20.63 -13.59 12.23
N GLU A 249 -21.61 -14.14 12.95
CA GLU A 249 -22.14 -15.48 12.66
C GLU A 249 -21.03 -16.54 12.67
N ILE A 250 -20.04 -16.39 13.57
CA ILE A 250 -18.96 -17.37 13.71
C ILE A 250 -19.58 -18.68 14.19
N ASP A 251 -19.39 -19.74 13.41
CA ASP A 251 -19.88 -21.09 13.71
C ASP A 251 -18.82 -22.12 13.38
N LEU A 252 -18.77 -23.19 14.18
CA LEU A 252 -17.79 -24.27 14.05
C LEU A 252 -18.52 -25.58 13.76
N ASP A 253 -18.27 -26.18 12.59
CA ASP A 253 -18.76 -27.49 12.20
C ASP A 253 -17.60 -28.43 11.87
N GLY A 254 -17.15 -29.19 12.87
CA GLY A 254 -16.13 -30.20 12.71
C GLY A 254 -14.78 -29.61 12.31
N ASP A 255 -14.38 -29.77 11.05
CA ASP A 255 -13.13 -29.27 10.46
C ASP A 255 -13.24 -27.95 9.71
N ARG A 256 -14.42 -27.34 9.77
CA ARG A 256 -14.70 -26.07 9.12
C ARG A 256 -15.22 -25.06 10.13
N ALA A 257 -14.65 -23.87 10.09
CA ALA A 257 -15.22 -22.68 10.69
C ALA A 257 -15.86 -21.82 9.60
N SER A 258 -16.99 -21.18 9.89
CA SER A 258 -17.62 -20.21 9.00
C SER A 258 -17.87 -18.90 9.72
N ALA A 259 -17.87 -17.80 8.97
CA ALA A 259 -18.24 -16.48 9.45
C ALA A 259 -18.75 -15.61 8.30
N ARG A 260 -19.44 -14.53 8.61
CA ARG A 260 -19.76 -13.44 7.67
C ARG A 260 -18.79 -12.30 7.91
N ILE A 261 -17.99 -11.97 6.89
CA ILE A 261 -17.08 -10.82 6.91
C ILE A 261 -17.73 -9.66 6.16
N SER A 262 -17.84 -8.51 6.81
CA SER A 262 -18.28 -7.26 6.19
C SER A 262 -17.22 -6.19 6.36
N VAL A 263 -16.84 -5.57 5.24
CA VAL A 263 -15.84 -4.50 5.14
C VAL A 263 -16.44 -3.29 4.44
N VAL A 264 -15.74 -2.15 4.49
CA VAL A 264 -16.13 -0.95 3.76
C VAL A 264 -16.22 -1.27 2.25
N PRO A 265 -17.31 -0.87 1.55
CA PRO A 265 -17.43 -1.03 0.10
C PRO A 265 -16.27 -0.39 -0.67
N ALA A 266 -16.19 -0.70 -1.97
CA ALA A 266 -15.22 -0.06 -2.86
C ALA A 266 -15.37 1.47 -2.78
N ALA A 267 -14.28 2.15 -2.43
CA ALA A 267 -14.24 3.60 -2.28
C ALA A 267 -12.86 4.12 -2.68
N VAL A 268 -12.84 5.18 -3.48
CA VAL A 268 -11.60 5.87 -3.88
C VAL A 268 -11.74 7.35 -3.58
N GLU A 269 -10.73 7.90 -2.95
CA GLU A 269 -10.59 9.35 -2.82
C GLU A 269 -9.71 9.88 -3.96
N LEU A 270 -10.16 10.97 -4.58
CA LEU A 270 -9.46 11.70 -5.62
C LEU A 270 -8.81 12.94 -5.03
N ASP A 271 -7.49 12.94 -4.93
CA ASP A 271 -6.71 14.08 -4.43
C ASP A 271 -5.80 14.68 -5.51
N ASP A 272 -5.28 15.88 -5.26
CA ASP A 272 -4.31 16.55 -6.12
C ASP A 272 -4.70 16.56 -7.62
N LEU A 273 -5.99 16.81 -7.92
CA LEU A 273 -6.47 16.93 -9.29
C LEU A 273 -6.08 18.29 -9.87
N PHE A 274 -5.18 18.29 -10.85
CA PHE A 274 -4.76 19.48 -11.58
C PHE A 274 -4.46 19.17 -13.04
N HIS A 275 -4.30 20.22 -13.84
CA HIS A 275 -3.83 20.12 -15.21
C HIS A 275 -2.41 20.67 -15.35
N THR A 276 -1.66 20.13 -16.29
CA THR A 276 -0.35 20.64 -16.70
C THR A 276 -0.35 20.86 -18.20
N ASP A 277 0.04 22.05 -18.62
CA ASP A 277 0.21 22.40 -20.02
C ASP A 277 1.48 21.76 -20.59
N SER A 278 1.57 21.71 -21.92
CA SER A 278 2.70 21.08 -22.60
C SER A 278 4.04 21.80 -22.37
N GLN A 279 3.97 23.08 -22.02
CA GLN A 279 5.13 23.98 -21.87
C GLN A 279 5.51 24.19 -20.40
N ARG A 280 4.66 23.76 -19.46
CA ARG A 280 4.80 23.87 -18.00
C ARG A 280 4.95 25.32 -17.54
N ASP A 281 4.22 26.22 -18.18
CA ASP A 281 4.23 27.65 -17.85
C ASP A 281 2.94 28.14 -17.15
N ASP A 282 2.07 27.20 -16.76
CA ASP A 282 0.77 27.42 -16.10
C ASP A 282 -0.23 28.21 -16.97
N VAL A 283 0.01 28.31 -18.28
CA VAL A 283 -0.90 28.97 -19.23
C VAL A 283 -1.35 27.99 -20.30
N VAL A 284 -2.57 27.47 -20.15
CA VAL A 284 -3.19 26.65 -21.19
C VAL A 284 -3.47 27.48 -22.44
N LEU A 285 -2.92 27.06 -23.57
CA LEU A 285 -3.14 27.62 -24.90
C LEU A 285 -4.05 26.73 -25.72
N ALA A 286 -5.06 27.33 -26.35
CA ALA A 286 -5.94 26.61 -27.25
C ALA A 286 -5.14 25.93 -28.37
N GLY A 287 -5.42 24.65 -28.64
CA GLY A 287 -4.73 23.81 -29.61
C GLY A 287 -3.67 22.89 -29.00
N GLU A 288 -3.13 23.20 -27.82
CA GLU A 288 -2.16 22.32 -27.18
C GLU A 288 -2.83 21.18 -26.40
N ALA A 289 -2.09 20.08 -26.24
CA ALA A 289 -2.51 19.00 -25.35
C ALA A 289 -2.25 19.40 -23.89
N VAL A 290 -3.26 19.18 -23.05
CA VAL A 290 -3.24 19.44 -21.61
C VAL A 290 -3.34 18.11 -20.90
N THR A 291 -2.37 17.82 -20.03
CA THR A 291 -2.35 16.57 -19.26
C THR A 291 -3.10 16.75 -17.96
N ILE A 292 -3.97 15.80 -17.61
CA ILE A 292 -4.68 15.76 -16.34
C ILE A 292 -3.92 14.84 -15.39
N SER A 293 -3.58 15.36 -14.21
CA SER A 293 -2.86 14.64 -13.16
C SER A 293 -3.71 14.61 -11.90
N PHE A 294 -3.66 13.49 -11.18
CA PHE A 294 -4.37 13.27 -9.93
C PHE A 294 -3.70 12.15 -9.12
N GLU A 295 -4.08 12.07 -7.86
CA GLU A 295 -3.74 10.98 -6.94
C GLU A 295 -5.01 10.23 -6.54
N LEU A 296 -4.88 8.91 -6.39
CA LEU A 296 -5.93 8.04 -5.89
C LEU A 296 -5.53 7.44 -4.56
N ILE A 297 -6.48 7.36 -3.64
CA ILE A 297 -6.36 6.64 -2.37
C ILE A 297 -7.46 5.58 -2.31
N ASN A 298 -7.12 4.32 -2.08
CA ASN A 298 -8.12 3.28 -1.81
C ASN A 298 -8.59 3.40 -0.35
N ALA A 299 -9.79 3.96 -0.18
CA ALA A 299 -10.46 4.11 1.11
C ALA A 299 -11.45 2.97 1.40
N GLY A 300 -11.61 2.02 0.46
CA GLY A 300 -12.43 0.83 0.65
C GLY A 300 -11.75 -0.23 1.51
N GLY A 301 -12.48 -1.30 1.81
CA GLY A 301 -12.02 -2.41 2.65
C GLY A 301 -11.45 -3.61 1.89
N PHE A 302 -11.21 -3.47 0.58
CA PHE A 302 -10.60 -4.50 -0.25
C PHE A 302 -9.81 -3.92 -1.43
N ARG A 303 -8.89 -4.72 -1.96
CA ARG A 303 -8.09 -4.35 -3.14
C ARG A 303 -9.00 -4.05 -4.33
N LEU A 304 -8.75 -2.92 -4.98
CA LEU A 304 -9.44 -2.54 -6.20
C LEU A 304 -8.65 -3.05 -7.41
N ALA A 305 -9.31 -3.85 -8.24
CA ALA A 305 -8.80 -4.36 -9.50
C ALA A 305 -9.63 -3.81 -10.67
N ASP A 306 -9.14 -4.01 -11.90
CA ASP A 306 -9.79 -3.55 -13.12
C ASP A 306 -10.12 -2.05 -13.10
N LEU A 307 -9.20 -1.26 -12.56
CA LEU A 307 -9.34 0.18 -12.41
C LEU A 307 -9.20 0.90 -13.76
N THR A 308 -10.14 1.78 -14.08
CA THR A 308 -10.05 2.67 -15.24
C THR A 308 -10.38 4.11 -14.88
N THR A 309 -9.80 5.06 -15.59
CA THR A 309 -10.19 6.47 -15.54
C THR A 309 -10.78 6.89 -16.87
N ARG A 310 -11.86 7.67 -16.83
CA ARG A 310 -12.53 8.21 -18.01
C ARG A 310 -12.69 9.71 -17.91
N LEU A 311 -12.51 10.39 -19.03
CA LEU A 311 -12.76 11.82 -19.14
C LEU A 311 -14.04 12.07 -19.92
N PHE A 312 -14.82 13.05 -19.46
CA PHE A 312 -16.06 13.48 -20.11
C PHE A 312 -16.17 14.99 -20.13
N THR A 313 -16.77 15.54 -21.19
CA THR A 313 -17.12 16.96 -21.27
C THR A 313 -18.34 17.12 -22.17
N GLU A 314 -19.19 18.09 -21.84
CA GLU A 314 -20.29 18.53 -22.70
C GLU A 314 -19.89 19.69 -23.62
N ASP A 315 -18.69 20.24 -23.43
CA ASP A 315 -18.18 21.36 -24.21
C ASP A 315 -17.67 20.89 -25.57
N PRO A 316 -18.30 21.30 -26.69
CA PRO A 316 -17.90 20.86 -28.02
C PRO A 316 -16.53 21.39 -28.46
N GLU A 317 -16.00 22.41 -27.78
CA GLU A 317 -14.67 22.95 -28.03
C GLU A 317 -13.60 22.26 -27.18
N ILE A 318 -13.93 21.29 -26.32
CA ILE A 318 -12.95 20.47 -25.60
C ILE A 318 -12.92 19.07 -26.21
N GLU A 319 -11.80 18.75 -26.85
CA GLU A 319 -11.49 17.42 -27.37
C GLU A 319 -10.84 16.57 -26.27
N ILE A 320 -11.35 15.37 -26.03
CA ILE A 320 -10.71 14.38 -25.17
C ILE A 320 -9.81 13.51 -26.04
N LEU A 321 -8.52 13.48 -25.74
CA LEU A 321 -7.54 12.73 -26.52
C LEU A 321 -7.45 11.27 -26.06
N ASP A 322 -7.54 11.07 -24.75
CA ASP A 322 -7.48 9.77 -24.09
C ASP A 322 -8.80 9.56 -23.30
N PRO A 323 -9.83 8.98 -23.92
CA PRO A 323 -11.15 8.88 -23.32
C PRO A 323 -11.22 7.91 -22.15
N GLU A 324 -10.36 6.89 -22.15
CA GLU A 324 -10.28 5.88 -21.11
C GLU A 324 -8.82 5.41 -20.97
N ILE A 325 -8.35 5.25 -19.73
CA ILE A 325 -7.02 4.73 -19.42
C ILE A 325 -7.14 3.64 -18.37
N GLU A 326 -6.54 2.49 -18.65
CA GLU A 326 -6.39 1.41 -17.67
C GLU A 326 -5.31 1.73 -16.63
N MET A 327 -5.62 1.38 -15.38
CA MET A 327 -4.75 1.53 -14.22
C MET A 327 -4.39 0.17 -13.61
N LYS A 328 -3.29 0.13 -12.88
CA LYS A 328 -2.92 -1.00 -12.02
C LYS A 328 -3.87 -1.10 -10.83
N ASP A 329 -3.92 -2.28 -10.24
CA ASP A 329 -4.64 -2.52 -8.99
C ASP A 329 -4.14 -1.60 -7.87
N LEU A 330 -5.05 -1.24 -6.96
CA LEU A 330 -4.76 -0.36 -5.84
C LEU A 330 -5.11 -1.07 -4.52
N GLU A 331 -4.09 -1.38 -3.74
CA GLU A 331 -4.21 -2.03 -2.43
C GLU A 331 -4.93 -1.14 -1.42
N VAL A 332 -5.53 -1.73 -0.38
CA VAL A 332 -6.26 -1.00 0.67
C VAL A 332 -5.34 -0.01 1.37
N GLY A 333 -5.78 1.24 1.47
CA GLY A 333 -4.99 2.32 2.08
C GLY A 333 -3.83 2.81 1.22
N ALA A 334 -3.56 2.22 0.06
CA ALA A 334 -2.50 2.70 -0.82
C ALA A 334 -2.91 4.03 -1.48
N GLN A 335 -1.92 4.92 -1.60
CA GLN A 335 -2.00 6.20 -2.32
C GLN A 335 -1.04 6.18 -3.50
N ALA A 336 -1.51 6.55 -4.69
CA ALA A 336 -0.66 6.60 -5.87
C ALA A 336 -1.09 7.65 -6.89
N ARG A 337 -0.09 8.31 -7.49
CA ARG A 337 -0.30 9.22 -8.63
C ARG A 337 -0.67 8.43 -9.88
N ILE A 338 -1.48 9.03 -10.75
CA ILE A 338 -1.81 8.46 -12.06
C ILE A 338 -0.58 8.10 -12.91
N SER A 339 0.54 8.83 -12.76
CA SER A 339 1.79 8.51 -13.47
C SER A 339 2.44 7.18 -13.07
N TRP A 340 2.13 6.65 -11.90
CA TRP A 340 2.60 5.34 -11.43
C TRP A 340 1.57 4.23 -11.65
N LEU A 341 0.28 4.59 -11.66
CA LEU A 341 -0.84 3.68 -11.84
C LEU A 341 -1.14 3.36 -13.30
N SER A 342 -1.02 4.33 -14.20
CA SER A 342 -1.42 4.15 -15.60
C SER A 342 -0.60 3.06 -16.31
N LYS A 343 -1.27 2.29 -17.16
CA LYS A 343 -0.67 1.31 -18.08
C LYS A 343 -0.41 1.87 -19.48
N GLU A 344 -1.09 2.95 -19.87
CA GLU A 344 -1.20 3.38 -21.28
C GLU A 344 -0.75 4.84 -21.52
N GLY A 345 -0.52 5.61 -20.47
CA GLY A 345 -0.18 7.04 -20.57
C GLY A 345 -1.01 7.92 -19.63
N LEU A 346 -0.80 9.23 -19.67
CA LEU A 346 -1.56 10.15 -18.83
C LEU A 346 -2.80 10.66 -19.58
N PRO A 347 -3.94 10.89 -18.90
CA PRO A 347 -5.13 11.41 -19.57
C PRO A 347 -4.88 12.80 -20.14
N GLN A 348 -5.24 13.02 -21.40
CA GLN A 348 -5.09 14.32 -22.05
C GLN A 348 -6.38 14.84 -22.68
N ILE A 349 -6.48 16.16 -22.69
CA ILE A 349 -7.50 16.92 -23.41
C ILE A 349 -6.84 17.95 -24.33
N ARG A 350 -7.61 18.54 -25.23
CA ARG A 350 -7.21 19.69 -26.04
C ARG A 350 -8.39 20.64 -26.17
N VAL A 351 -8.18 21.90 -25.83
CA VAL A 351 -9.19 22.94 -26.11
C VAL A 351 -9.00 23.43 -27.54
N ALA A 352 -10.06 23.37 -28.35
CA ALA A 352 -10.08 23.81 -29.73
C ALA A 352 -9.79 25.31 -29.83
N ARG A 353 -9.18 25.69 -30.95
CA ARG A 353 -8.84 27.08 -31.23
C ARG A 353 -10.08 27.85 -31.68
N SER A 354 -10.55 28.77 -30.85
CA SER A 354 -11.69 29.64 -31.16
C SER A 354 -11.29 31.09 -31.47
N SER A 355 -12.25 31.90 -31.91
CA SER A 355 -12.03 33.33 -32.15
C SER A 355 -11.93 34.16 -30.86
N ALA A 356 -12.48 33.65 -29.76
CA ALA A 356 -12.52 34.32 -28.45
C ALA A 356 -11.13 34.39 -27.83
N GLU A 357 -10.89 35.40 -26.98
CA GLU A 357 -9.58 35.57 -26.31
C GLU A 357 -9.34 34.48 -25.25
N TYR A 358 -10.41 34.01 -24.61
CA TYR A 358 -10.42 32.92 -23.65
C TYR A 358 -11.57 31.97 -23.98
N HIS A 359 -11.35 30.69 -23.71
CA HIS A 359 -12.37 29.66 -23.66
C HIS A 359 -12.29 28.96 -22.31
N SER A 360 -13.40 28.90 -21.58
CA SER A 360 -13.49 28.20 -20.31
C SER A 360 -14.54 27.11 -20.43
N GLY A 361 -14.19 25.90 -20.03
CA GLY A 361 -15.09 24.76 -20.00
C GLY A 361 -14.71 23.79 -18.89
N THR A 362 -15.60 22.84 -18.63
CA THR A 362 -15.45 21.88 -17.53
C THR A 362 -15.23 20.48 -18.09
N VAL A 363 -14.27 19.78 -17.50
CA VAL A 363 -14.01 18.36 -17.76
C VAL A 363 -14.33 17.58 -16.50
N THR A 364 -15.10 16.51 -16.64
CA THR A 364 -15.36 15.55 -15.57
C THR A 364 -14.36 14.41 -15.70
N LEU A 365 -13.70 14.09 -14.60
CA LEU A 365 -12.92 12.88 -14.43
C LEU A 365 -13.71 11.87 -13.59
N GLU A 366 -13.80 10.65 -14.09
CA GLU A 366 -14.48 9.53 -13.44
C GLU A 366 -13.49 8.35 -13.25
N ILE A 367 -13.59 7.68 -12.10
CA ILE A 367 -12.80 6.50 -11.74
C ILE A 367 -13.74 5.32 -11.57
N TYR A 368 -13.42 4.21 -12.22
CA TYR A 368 -14.19 2.99 -12.21
C TYR A 368 -13.36 1.81 -11.71
N ALA A 369 -14.02 0.82 -11.11
CA ALA A 369 -13.53 -0.55 -11.02
C ALA A 369 -14.53 -1.46 -11.73
N GLY A 370 -14.13 -2.04 -12.86
CA GLY A 370 -15.08 -2.70 -13.77
C GLY A 370 -16.19 -1.74 -14.22
N ASP A 371 -17.44 -2.04 -13.84
CA ASP A 371 -18.61 -1.22 -14.15
C ASP A 371 -19.02 -0.24 -13.04
N ASP A 372 -18.40 -0.34 -11.85
CA ASP A 372 -18.75 0.44 -10.68
C ASP A 372 -18.03 1.79 -10.69
N LEU A 373 -18.80 2.89 -10.69
CA LEU A 373 -18.26 4.25 -10.56
C LEU A 373 -17.85 4.49 -9.10
N LEU A 374 -16.56 4.66 -8.85
CA LEU A 374 -15.98 4.83 -7.51
C LEU A 374 -15.83 6.30 -7.11
N ALA A 375 -15.42 7.14 -8.05
CA ALA A 375 -15.18 8.55 -7.78
C ALA A 375 -15.44 9.40 -9.03
N LYS A 376 -15.88 10.65 -8.82
CA LYS A 376 -16.12 11.63 -9.86
C LYS A 376 -15.72 13.01 -9.40
N ARG A 377 -14.99 13.75 -10.22
CA ARG A 377 -14.58 15.13 -9.90
C ARG A 377 -14.54 15.99 -11.16
N GLU A 378 -15.03 17.21 -11.04
CA GLU A 378 -14.98 18.22 -12.11
C GLU A 378 -13.71 19.05 -11.99
N LEU A 379 -13.17 19.42 -13.15
CA LEU A 379 -12.01 20.31 -13.31
C LEU A 379 -12.34 21.37 -14.35
N ASP A 380 -12.25 22.63 -13.93
CA ASP A 380 -12.39 23.77 -14.83
C ASP A 380 -11.08 24.03 -15.57
N ILE A 381 -11.19 24.18 -16.88
CA ILE A 381 -10.08 24.45 -17.79
C ILE A 381 -10.33 25.79 -18.46
N THR A 382 -9.34 26.68 -18.42
CA THR A 382 -9.40 27.97 -19.13
C THR A 382 -8.22 28.07 -20.09
N ALA A 383 -8.52 27.99 -21.38
CA ALA A 383 -7.53 28.13 -22.43
C ALA A 383 -7.53 29.55 -23.00
N ARG A 384 -6.34 30.05 -23.32
CA ARG A 384 -6.14 31.33 -24.02
C ARG A 384 -6.05 31.11 -25.50
N LYS A 385 -6.47 32.12 -26.24
CA LYS A 385 -6.26 32.17 -27.69
C LYS A 385 -4.78 32.07 -28.02
N SER A 386 -4.48 31.20 -28.97
CA SER A 386 -3.12 30.98 -29.47
C SER A 386 -3.04 31.20 -30.98
N GLN A 387 -1.81 31.24 -31.47
CA GLN A 387 -1.46 31.18 -32.88
C GLN A 387 -0.47 30.04 -33.08
N LEU A 388 -0.64 29.25 -34.14
CA LEU A 388 0.25 28.14 -34.46
C LEU A 388 1.49 28.66 -35.20
N LEU A 389 2.66 28.40 -34.63
CA LEU A 389 3.93 28.44 -35.36
C LEU A 389 4.29 27.02 -35.77
N SER A 390 4.31 26.76 -37.06
CA SER A 390 4.79 25.49 -37.63
C SER A 390 6.05 25.71 -38.45
N GLY A 391 6.76 24.65 -38.78
CA GLY A 391 7.84 24.74 -39.74
C GLY A 391 8.54 23.44 -39.99
N ARG A 392 9.60 23.54 -40.79
CA ARG A 392 10.53 22.44 -41.05
C ARG A 392 11.97 22.94 -41.01
N ILE A 393 12.81 22.17 -40.34
CA ILE A 393 14.26 22.35 -40.28
C ILE A 393 14.90 21.36 -41.25
N THR A 394 15.67 21.89 -42.19
CA THR A 394 16.36 21.13 -43.22
C THR A 394 17.85 21.41 -43.24
N ASP A 395 18.65 20.46 -43.69
CA ASP A 395 20.05 20.68 -44.04
C ASP A 395 20.19 21.29 -45.45
N GLU A 396 21.42 21.51 -45.92
CA GLU A 396 21.68 22.06 -47.26
C GLU A 396 21.26 21.13 -48.41
N ALA A 397 21.08 19.83 -48.14
CA ALA A 397 20.54 18.88 -49.11
C ALA A 397 19.00 18.92 -49.17
N GLY A 398 18.36 19.66 -48.25
CA GLY A 398 16.91 19.71 -48.10
C GLY A 398 16.33 18.57 -47.27
N GLU A 399 17.18 17.78 -46.61
CA GLU A 399 16.77 16.67 -45.76
C GLU A 399 16.40 17.18 -44.36
N GLY A 400 15.38 16.55 -43.77
CA GLY A 400 14.87 16.91 -42.44
C GLY A 400 15.87 16.66 -41.33
N VAL A 401 15.97 17.59 -40.38
CA VAL A 401 16.88 17.47 -39.23
C VAL A 401 16.11 17.47 -37.92
N GLY A 402 16.05 16.30 -37.28
CA GLY A 402 15.44 16.14 -35.96
C GLY A 402 16.33 16.45 -34.76
N GLY A 403 15.66 16.67 -33.63
CA GLY A 403 16.27 16.96 -32.33
C GLY A 403 16.84 18.38 -32.22
N ILE A 404 16.41 19.31 -33.08
CA ILE A 404 16.88 20.69 -33.07
C ILE A 404 15.93 21.53 -32.22
N GLY A 405 16.43 22.08 -31.12
CA GLY A 405 15.67 22.94 -30.23
C GLY A 405 15.48 24.34 -30.82
N ILE A 406 14.26 24.88 -30.70
CA ILE A 406 13.88 26.23 -31.10
C ILE A 406 13.38 26.93 -29.84
N PHE A 407 14.24 27.77 -29.27
CA PHE A 407 13.90 28.60 -28.13
C PHE A 407 13.23 29.89 -28.61
N LEU A 408 12.03 30.16 -28.11
CA LEU A 408 11.19 31.30 -28.47
C LEU A 408 11.02 32.16 -27.23
N ALA A 409 11.52 33.41 -27.27
CA ALA A 409 11.35 34.38 -26.19
C ALA A 409 10.46 35.53 -26.66
N GLY A 410 9.25 35.62 -26.12
CA GLY A 410 8.41 36.80 -26.18
C GLY A 410 8.95 37.91 -25.26
N GLY A 411 8.44 39.13 -25.40
CA GLY A 411 8.72 40.20 -24.43
C GLY A 411 8.20 39.85 -23.02
N ARG A 412 8.02 40.83 -22.12
CA ARG A 412 7.22 40.60 -20.90
C ARG A 412 7.77 39.49 -19.98
N ILE A 413 7.19 38.28 -20.10
CA ILE A 413 7.40 37.09 -19.26
C ILE A 413 6.88 35.79 -19.97
N TYR A 414 7.15 35.56 -21.27
CA TYR A 414 6.71 34.30 -21.92
C TYR A 414 7.80 33.75 -22.83
N SER A 415 8.33 32.56 -22.51
CA SER A 415 9.32 31.86 -23.32
C SER A 415 9.05 30.37 -23.35
N THR A 416 9.22 29.74 -24.51
CA THR A 416 8.98 28.31 -24.71
C THR A 416 10.07 27.71 -25.59
N GLU A 417 10.18 26.39 -25.59
CA GLU A 417 11.11 25.64 -26.43
C GLU A 417 10.38 24.49 -27.12
N VAL A 418 10.61 24.32 -28.41
CA VAL A 418 10.10 23.19 -29.20
C VAL A 418 11.25 22.54 -29.93
N SER A 419 11.28 21.20 -29.99
CA SER A 419 12.26 20.47 -30.78
C SER A 419 11.67 19.99 -32.10
N SER A 420 12.48 19.93 -33.15
CA SER A 420 12.06 19.28 -34.39
C SER A 420 11.99 17.76 -34.26
N GLU A 421 10.99 17.19 -34.91
CA GLU A 421 10.82 15.76 -35.15
C GLU A 421 11.91 15.22 -36.09
N GLU A 422 12.07 13.90 -36.19
CA GLU A 422 13.09 13.26 -37.04
C GLU A 422 13.09 13.76 -38.49
N ASP A 423 11.91 14.05 -39.05
CA ASP A 423 11.73 14.56 -40.41
C ASP A 423 11.96 16.08 -40.55
N GLY A 424 12.39 16.72 -39.46
CA GLY A 424 12.66 18.14 -39.31
C GLY A 424 11.43 18.99 -39.01
N SER A 425 10.22 18.44 -38.98
CA SER A 425 9.00 19.21 -38.71
C SER A 425 8.93 19.67 -37.25
N PHE A 426 8.26 20.80 -37.00
CA PHE A 426 7.96 21.25 -35.65
C PHE A 426 6.65 22.06 -35.62
N GLN A 427 5.99 22.05 -34.47
CA GLN A 427 4.77 22.82 -34.21
C GLN A 427 4.75 23.31 -32.76
N VAL A 428 4.38 24.57 -32.55
CA VAL A 428 4.22 25.17 -31.22
C VAL A 428 3.12 26.22 -31.24
N TYR A 429 2.30 26.23 -30.19
CA TYR A 429 1.26 27.24 -29.98
C TYR A 429 1.83 28.39 -29.15
N LEU A 430 1.56 29.62 -29.58
CA LEU A 430 2.10 30.83 -28.97
C LEU A 430 0.99 31.86 -28.74
N LEU A 431 1.10 32.63 -27.67
CA LEU A 431 0.27 33.82 -27.49
C LEU A 431 0.53 34.85 -28.60
N PRO A 432 -0.47 35.68 -28.98
CA PRO A 432 -0.24 36.77 -29.92
C PRO A 432 0.86 37.73 -29.44
N GLY A 433 1.86 38.01 -30.29
CA GLY A 433 3.01 38.81 -29.86
C GLY A 433 4.17 38.85 -30.85
N VAL A 434 5.32 39.33 -30.39
CA VAL A 434 6.59 39.32 -31.13
C VAL A 434 7.60 38.51 -30.35
N TYR A 435 8.22 37.52 -31.02
CA TYR A 435 9.13 36.55 -30.44
C TYR A 435 10.51 36.65 -31.07
N SER A 436 11.54 36.70 -30.26
CA SER A 436 12.90 36.38 -30.70
C SER A 436 13.07 34.86 -30.70
N ALA A 437 13.47 34.28 -31.83
CA ALA A 437 13.70 32.84 -31.95
C ALA A 437 15.20 32.52 -32.07
N ILE A 438 15.64 31.51 -31.33
CA ILE A 438 17.01 31.00 -31.33
C ILE A 438 16.94 29.50 -31.59
N VAL A 439 17.54 29.06 -32.69
CA VAL A 439 17.68 27.65 -33.03
C VAL A 439 18.97 27.12 -32.41
N ASN A 440 18.93 26.03 -31.67
CA ASN A 440 20.04 25.41 -30.96
C ASN A 440 20.14 23.93 -31.32
N SER A 441 21.29 23.50 -31.84
CA SER A 441 21.53 22.09 -32.20
C SER A 441 22.47 21.35 -31.26
N GLN A 442 22.72 21.96 -30.10
CA GLN A 442 23.62 21.45 -29.07
C GLN A 442 25.01 21.05 -29.58
N LYS A 443 25.69 21.87 -30.39
CA LYS A 443 27.08 21.69 -30.91
C LYS A 443 27.40 20.42 -31.71
N GLU A 444 26.83 19.25 -31.38
CA GLU A 444 27.09 17.94 -31.98
C GLU A 444 26.60 17.85 -33.43
N LYS A 445 25.66 18.69 -33.84
CA LYS A 445 25.14 18.78 -35.22
C LYS A 445 25.83 19.86 -36.06
N GLY A 446 26.94 20.45 -35.59
CA GLY A 446 27.81 21.30 -36.39
C GLY A 446 27.53 22.81 -36.35
N PHE A 447 26.60 23.30 -35.53
CA PHE A 447 26.47 24.73 -35.20
C PHE A 447 26.05 24.95 -33.74
N ALA A 448 26.50 26.03 -33.11
CA ALA A 448 26.19 26.29 -31.69
C ALA A 448 24.77 26.82 -31.49
N SER A 449 24.42 27.93 -32.14
CA SER A 449 23.07 28.48 -32.17
C SER A 449 22.92 29.47 -33.31
N ARG A 450 21.69 29.71 -33.76
CA ARG A 450 21.35 30.70 -34.78
C ARG A 450 20.13 31.51 -34.34
N ARG A 451 20.31 32.82 -34.20
CA ARG A 451 19.19 33.74 -33.98
C ARG A 451 18.46 34.01 -35.29
N LEU A 452 17.14 33.86 -35.28
CA LEU A 452 16.27 34.22 -36.41
C LEU A 452 15.81 35.68 -36.26
N LYS A 453 15.23 36.22 -37.33
CA LYS A 453 14.51 37.50 -37.26
C LYS A 453 13.31 37.35 -36.33
N ASP A 454 12.95 38.44 -35.66
CA ASP A 454 11.79 38.47 -34.78
C ASP A 454 10.53 38.03 -35.53
N ILE A 455 9.76 37.14 -34.90
CA ILE A 455 8.57 36.51 -35.44
C ILE A 455 7.37 37.21 -34.81
N SER A 456 6.63 37.96 -35.62
CA SER A 456 5.30 38.44 -35.23
C SER A 456 4.28 37.34 -35.42
N MET A 457 3.56 37.03 -34.33
CA MET A 457 2.49 36.04 -34.22
C MET A 457 1.15 36.77 -34.07
N THR A 458 0.61 37.30 -35.17
CA THR A 458 -0.76 37.87 -35.20
C THR A 458 -1.77 36.92 -35.85
N GLN A 459 -1.27 35.89 -36.51
CA GLN A 459 -1.97 34.81 -37.19
C GLN A 459 -1.04 33.59 -37.25
N ASP A 460 -1.57 32.42 -37.62
CA ASP A 460 -0.76 31.24 -37.88
C ASP A 460 0.35 31.52 -38.88
N ARG A 461 1.51 30.89 -38.63
CA ARG A 461 2.72 31.11 -39.42
C ARG A 461 3.47 29.81 -39.63
N SER A 462 4.08 29.69 -40.80
CA SER A 462 5.00 28.60 -41.12
C SER A 462 6.40 29.14 -41.42
N LEU A 463 7.44 28.44 -40.96
CA LEU A 463 8.83 28.78 -41.19
C LEU A 463 9.58 27.62 -41.86
N ALA A 464 10.41 27.98 -42.85
CA ALA A 464 11.46 27.10 -43.35
C ALA A 464 12.79 27.55 -42.77
N ILE A 465 13.53 26.64 -42.14
CA ILE A 465 14.81 26.92 -41.49
C ILE A 465 15.86 26.00 -42.09
N ASP A 466 16.67 26.55 -43.00
CA ASP A 466 17.83 25.83 -43.55
C ASP A 466 19.02 26.00 -42.62
N LEU A 467 19.55 24.90 -42.10
CA LEU A 467 20.76 24.89 -41.30
C LEU A 467 21.99 24.98 -42.22
N PRO A 468 22.89 25.96 -42.01
CA PRO A 468 24.11 26.05 -42.80
C PRO A 468 24.99 24.82 -42.54
N THR A 469 25.77 24.37 -43.55
CA THR A 469 26.76 23.31 -43.32
C THR A 469 27.67 23.71 -42.17
N ALA A 470 27.97 22.74 -41.31
CA ALA A 470 28.95 22.89 -40.25
C ALA A 470 30.22 23.56 -40.78
N HIS A 471 30.60 24.72 -40.24
CA HIS A 471 32.02 25.01 -40.16
C HIS A 471 32.57 24.00 -39.17
N ARG A 472 33.24 22.96 -39.68
CA ARG A 472 34.15 22.14 -38.87
C ARG A 472 35.03 23.12 -38.08
N VAL A 473 34.78 23.27 -36.79
CA VAL A 473 35.71 23.91 -35.85
C VAL A 473 36.75 22.87 -35.49
#